data_AF-A0A5E7SHG0-F1
#
_entry.id   AF-A0A5E7SHG0-F1
#
_cell.length_a   1.000
_cell.length_b   1.000
_cell.length_c   1.000
_cell.angle_alpha   90.00
_cell.angle_beta   90.00
_cell.angle_gamma   90.00
#
_symmetry.space_group_name_H-M   'P 1'
#
loop_
_entity.id
_entity.type
_entity.pdbx_description
1 polymer ?
#
loop_
_entity_poly.entity_id
_entity_poly.type
_entity_poly.pdbx_seq_one_letter_code
_entity_poly.pdbx_strand_id
1 'polypeptide(L)'
;MINTQLQQILPQVIKVVERSGVLLAEECVRPEGRRGYGDKAEIDVEIEVFLREKLLKILQCDWWGEETGHVLSGNSFCWVVDPNDGTSDFLKGLSGSAVSVGLLHDLQPVLGVVHAPLTPDGKADSISWAAGMDHLVRNGAPIYVDLSKQVLSKECMVMVSAAAGNKSQTNRELCAPAGFYPMPSIAYRLAKVAAGDGVCGLSLYPVSAHDVVAGHALLIGAKGVLVDEYGDPIQYRTEVEMLKVCQRCFGGAPNVCSELASRDWAKVFETSAN
;
A
#
# COMPACT_ATOMS: atom_id res chain seq x y z
N MET A 1 3.54 15.77 21.79
CA MET A 1 4.94 15.26 21.81
C MET A 1 5.15 14.22 20.72
N ILE A 2 4.40 13.12 20.68
CA ILE A 2 4.52 12.08 19.63
C ILE A 2 4.21 12.61 18.22
N ASN A 3 3.04 13.23 18.00
CA ASN A 3 2.68 13.78 16.67
C ASN A 3 3.72 14.79 16.14
N THR A 4 4.29 15.61 17.03
CA THR A 4 5.36 16.55 16.67
C THR A 4 6.62 15.81 16.21
N GLN A 5 7.01 14.74 16.91
CA GLN A 5 8.14 13.90 16.51
C GLN A 5 7.89 13.24 15.15
N LEU A 6 6.69 12.70 14.93
CA LEU A 6 6.31 12.07 13.66
C LEU A 6 6.42 13.04 12.47
N GLN A 7 5.92 14.26 12.65
CA GLN A 7 6.05 15.32 11.65
C GLN A 7 7.50 15.73 11.38
N GLN A 8 8.37 15.71 12.40
CA GLN A 8 9.78 16.02 12.27
C GLN A 8 10.59 14.93 11.54
N ILE A 9 10.23 13.66 11.70
CA ILE A 9 10.92 12.55 11.03
C ILE A 9 10.40 12.29 9.62
N LEU A 10 9.14 12.63 9.30
CA LEU A 10 8.53 12.34 8.01
C LEU A 10 9.37 12.78 6.79
N PRO A 11 9.94 13.99 6.72
CA PRO A 11 10.78 14.39 5.59
C PRO A 11 12.05 13.53 5.42
N GLN A 12 12.59 13.01 6.53
CA GLN A 12 13.76 12.12 6.50
C GLN A 12 13.35 10.74 5.96
N VAL A 13 12.20 10.23 6.39
CA VAL A 13 11.63 8.96 5.90
C VAL A 13 11.35 9.06 4.40
N ILE A 14 10.67 10.11 3.94
CA ILE A 14 10.39 10.34 2.51
C ILE A 14 11.68 10.25 1.69
N LYS A 15 12.74 10.95 2.11
CA LYS A 15 14.04 10.93 1.41
C LYS A 15 14.66 9.54 1.32
N VAL A 16 14.53 8.72 2.37
CA VAL A 16 15.04 7.35 2.39
C VAL A 16 14.23 6.45 1.46
N VAL A 17 12.91 6.58 1.46
CA VAL A 17 12.02 5.80 0.58
C VAL A 17 12.21 6.17 -0.88
N GLU A 18 12.27 7.47 -1.22
CA GLU A 18 12.53 7.93 -2.59
C GLU A 18 13.91 7.49 -3.09
N ARG A 19 14.93 7.48 -2.21
CA ARG A 19 16.24 6.94 -2.57
C ARG A 19 16.18 5.44 -2.88
N SER A 20 15.38 4.68 -2.14
CA SER A 20 15.14 3.26 -2.41
C SER A 20 14.42 3.06 -3.74
N GLY A 21 13.46 3.94 -4.06
CA GLY A 21 12.79 3.99 -5.36
C GLY A 21 13.75 4.16 -6.54
N VAL A 22 14.84 4.91 -6.37
CA VAL A 22 15.89 5.01 -7.41
C VAL A 22 16.54 3.66 -7.67
N LEU A 23 16.85 2.87 -6.64
CA LEU A 23 17.42 1.53 -6.80
C LEU A 23 16.46 0.60 -7.53
N LEU A 24 15.16 0.65 -7.17
CA LEU A 24 14.12 -0.12 -7.83
C LEU A 24 13.93 0.30 -9.31
N ALA A 25 14.02 1.59 -9.61
CA ALA A 25 13.99 2.12 -10.98
C ALA A 25 15.21 1.69 -11.80
N GLU A 26 16.39 1.65 -11.20
CA GLU A 26 17.61 1.15 -11.84
C GLU A 26 17.49 -0.34 -12.19
N GLU A 27 16.91 -1.14 -11.29
CA GLU A 27 16.63 -2.56 -11.54
C GLU A 27 15.64 -2.75 -12.71
N CYS A 28 14.64 -1.86 -12.83
CA CYS A 28 13.66 -1.86 -13.92
C CYS A 28 14.26 -1.75 -15.33
N VAL A 29 15.36 -1.00 -15.47
CA VAL A 29 15.98 -0.63 -16.77
C VAL A 29 17.27 -1.39 -17.06
N ARG A 30 17.56 -2.44 -16.30
CA ARG A 30 18.76 -3.27 -16.50
C ARG A 30 18.78 -3.90 -17.89
N PRO A 31 19.92 -3.85 -18.62
CA PRO A 31 20.05 -4.47 -19.94
C PRO A 31 19.79 -5.98 -19.93
N GLU A 32 20.17 -6.67 -18.84
CA GLU A 32 20.00 -8.13 -18.69
C GLU A 32 18.60 -8.52 -18.21
N GLY A 33 17.71 -7.54 -17.98
CA GLY A 33 16.42 -7.73 -17.34
C GLY A 33 16.48 -7.65 -15.81
N ARG A 34 15.30 -7.64 -15.20
CA ARG A 34 15.09 -7.59 -13.74
C ARG A 34 15.54 -8.92 -13.13
N ARG A 35 16.36 -8.89 -12.08
CA ARG A 35 16.85 -10.10 -11.41
C ARG A 35 15.79 -10.64 -10.45
N GLY A 36 15.47 -11.92 -10.58
CA GLY A 36 14.48 -12.58 -9.74
C GLY A 36 13.66 -13.62 -10.48
N TYR A 37 12.77 -14.27 -9.74
CA TYR A 37 11.85 -15.27 -10.27
C TYR A 37 10.59 -15.32 -9.40
N GLY A 38 9.44 -15.59 -10.03
CA GLY A 38 8.17 -15.74 -9.34
C GLY A 38 7.74 -14.43 -8.68
N ASP A 39 7.76 -14.42 -7.36
CA ASP A 39 7.40 -13.32 -6.46
C ASP A 39 8.60 -12.77 -5.68
N LYS A 40 9.84 -13.10 -6.08
CA LYS A 40 11.06 -12.67 -5.40
C LYS A 40 12.04 -12.01 -6.36
N ALA A 41 12.33 -10.72 -6.16
CA ALA A 41 13.38 -10.01 -6.88
C ALA A 41 14.63 -9.83 -5.99
N GLU A 42 15.82 -9.94 -6.57
CA GLU A 42 17.06 -9.80 -5.78
C GLU A 42 17.21 -8.39 -5.18
N ILE A 43 16.67 -7.38 -5.89
CA ILE A 43 16.67 -5.98 -5.45
C ILE A 43 15.88 -5.77 -4.16
N ASP A 44 14.91 -6.65 -3.85
CA ASP A 44 14.03 -6.51 -2.70
C ASP A 44 14.85 -6.60 -1.40
N VAL A 45 15.74 -7.59 -1.30
CA VAL A 45 16.66 -7.76 -0.17
C VAL A 45 17.64 -6.58 -0.06
N GLU A 46 18.20 -6.12 -1.19
CA GLU A 46 19.16 -5.01 -1.24
C GLU A 46 18.51 -3.71 -0.72
N ILE A 47 17.28 -3.42 -1.16
CA ILE A 47 16.49 -2.28 -0.73
C ILE A 47 16.11 -2.41 0.75
N GLU A 48 15.65 -3.58 1.21
CA GLU A 48 15.23 -3.73 2.60
C GLU A 48 16.40 -3.57 3.58
N VAL A 49 17.58 -4.10 3.26
CA VAL A 49 18.80 -3.88 4.05
C VAL A 49 19.14 -2.38 4.15
N PHE A 50 19.05 -1.65 3.03
CA PHE A 50 19.24 -0.21 3.01
C PHE A 50 18.19 0.51 3.86
N LEU A 51 16.91 0.18 3.70
CA LEU A 51 15.81 0.77 4.46
C LEU A 51 16.00 0.53 5.95
N ARG A 52 16.32 -0.70 6.37
CA ARG A 52 16.56 -1.06 7.77
C ARG A 52 17.68 -0.25 8.40
N GLU A 53 18.81 -0.12 7.69
CA GLU A 53 19.95 0.67 8.18
C GLU A 53 19.59 2.15 8.37
N LYS A 54 18.84 2.74 7.44
CA LYS A 54 18.51 4.18 7.49
C LYS A 54 17.35 4.51 8.41
N LEU A 55 16.27 3.72 8.39
CA LEU A 55 15.08 3.96 9.19
C LEU A 55 15.35 3.77 10.69
N LEU A 56 16.14 2.76 11.08
CA LEU A 56 16.52 2.57 12.48
C LEU A 56 17.44 3.69 13.01
N LYS A 57 18.17 4.39 12.14
CA LYS A 57 18.92 5.62 12.51
C LYS A 57 18.01 6.82 12.71
N ILE A 58 16.88 6.89 12.00
CA ILE A 58 15.87 7.96 12.16
C ILE A 58 15.08 7.73 13.45
N LEU A 59 14.64 6.49 13.68
CA LEU A 59 13.91 6.09 14.87
C LEU A 59 14.27 4.65 15.24
N GLN A 60 15.00 4.50 16.35
CA GLN A 60 15.35 3.18 16.87
C GLN A 60 14.11 2.53 17.50
N CYS A 61 13.60 1.49 16.86
CA CYS A 61 12.41 0.77 17.30
C CYS A 61 12.37 -0.68 16.75
N ASP A 62 11.23 -1.36 16.88
CA ASP A 62 11.03 -2.70 16.33
C ASP A 62 10.98 -2.67 14.80
N TRP A 63 11.14 -3.84 14.17
CA TRP A 63 11.24 -3.99 12.72
C TRP A 63 10.36 -5.14 12.23
N TRP A 64 9.64 -4.90 11.15
CA TRP A 64 8.89 -5.90 10.41
C TRP A 64 9.18 -5.71 8.92
N GLY A 65 9.99 -6.59 8.34
CA GLY A 65 10.31 -6.57 6.92
C GLY A 65 9.80 -7.82 6.21
N GLU A 66 9.55 -7.72 4.92
CA GLU A 66 9.16 -8.84 4.08
C GLU A 66 10.34 -9.82 3.85
N GLU A 67 11.54 -9.29 3.57
CA GLU A 67 12.67 -10.07 3.10
C GLU A 67 13.69 -10.41 4.20
N THR A 68 13.89 -9.53 5.19
CA THR A 68 14.90 -9.71 6.25
C THR A 68 14.30 -10.12 7.60
N GLY A 69 13.02 -10.48 7.59
CA GLY A 69 12.25 -10.90 8.75
C GLY A 69 11.94 -9.76 9.72
N HIS A 70 11.65 -10.11 10.97
CA HIS A 70 11.15 -9.19 11.98
C HIS A 70 11.84 -9.33 13.34
N VAL A 71 11.80 -8.26 14.12
CA VAL A 71 12.24 -8.18 15.51
C VAL A 71 11.17 -7.42 16.29
N LEU A 72 10.41 -8.13 17.12
CA LEU A 72 9.39 -7.58 18.00
C LEU A 72 9.83 -7.71 19.46
N SER A 73 10.49 -6.68 19.98
CA SER A 73 11.00 -6.64 21.36
C SER A 73 9.97 -6.11 22.38
N GLY A 74 8.82 -5.62 21.91
CA GLY A 74 7.83 -4.93 22.73
C GLY A 74 8.02 -3.41 22.73
N ASN A 75 8.77 -2.87 21.77
CA ASN A 75 8.85 -1.43 21.56
C ASN A 75 7.47 -0.91 21.13
N SER A 76 7.07 0.28 21.58
CA SER A 76 5.79 0.86 21.16
C SER A 76 5.79 1.22 19.67
N PHE A 77 6.96 1.48 19.08
CA PHE A 77 7.12 1.75 17.66
C PHE A 77 7.60 0.50 16.90
N CYS A 78 7.10 0.31 15.69
CA CYS A 78 7.59 -0.72 14.76
C CYS A 78 7.58 -0.19 13.33
N TRP A 79 8.74 -0.18 12.67
CA TRP A 79 8.80 0.00 11.23
C TRP A 79 8.23 -1.25 10.54
N VAL A 80 7.36 -1.06 9.55
CA VAL A 80 6.78 -2.14 8.74
C VAL A 80 7.05 -1.83 7.28
N VAL A 81 7.78 -2.71 6.60
CA VAL A 81 8.41 -2.41 5.31
C VAL A 81 8.19 -3.54 4.31
N ASP A 82 7.79 -3.15 3.11
CA ASP A 82 7.88 -3.94 1.88
C ASP A 82 8.77 -3.15 0.89
N PRO A 83 9.92 -3.71 0.48
CA PRO A 83 10.86 -3.04 -0.42
C PRO A 83 10.33 -2.87 -1.86
N ASN A 84 9.35 -3.68 -2.29
CA ASN A 84 8.84 -3.74 -3.66
C ASN A 84 7.45 -4.40 -3.74
N ASP A 85 6.42 -3.76 -3.18
CA ASP A 85 5.07 -4.31 -3.21
C ASP A 85 4.60 -4.46 -4.68
N GLY A 86 4.19 -5.66 -5.05
CA GLY A 86 3.90 -6.04 -6.42
C GLY A 86 5.06 -6.70 -7.18
N THR A 87 6.04 -7.29 -6.50
CA THR A 87 7.22 -7.98 -7.07
C THR A 87 6.88 -8.91 -8.25
N SER A 88 5.82 -9.72 -8.15
CA SER A 88 5.41 -10.63 -9.23
C SER A 88 5.12 -9.91 -10.56
N ASP A 89 4.46 -8.75 -10.50
CA ASP A 89 4.10 -7.97 -11.67
C ASP A 89 5.25 -7.06 -12.12
N PHE A 90 6.08 -6.61 -11.17
CA PHE A 90 7.38 -6.03 -11.46
C PHE A 90 8.24 -7.00 -12.27
N LEU A 91 8.40 -8.27 -11.89
CA LEU A 91 9.22 -9.21 -12.68
C LEU A 91 8.65 -9.48 -14.07
N LYS A 92 7.34 -9.31 -14.29
CA LYS A 92 6.68 -9.39 -15.61
C LYS A 92 6.81 -8.13 -16.46
N GLY A 93 7.47 -7.09 -15.96
CA GLY A 93 7.65 -5.84 -16.69
C GLY A 93 6.55 -4.81 -16.50
N LEU A 94 5.55 -5.06 -15.63
CA LEU A 94 4.50 -4.07 -15.37
C LEU A 94 5.04 -2.91 -14.52
N SER A 95 4.49 -1.72 -14.78
CA SER A 95 4.75 -0.50 -14.00
C SER A 95 3.74 -0.38 -12.86
N GLY A 96 4.15 0.23 -11.74
CA GLY A 96 3.30 0.47 -10.57
C GLY A 96 3.51 -0.51 -9.41
N SER A 97 4.66 -1.17 -9.31
CA SER A 97 5.15 -1.63 -8.00
C SER A 97 5.64 -0.44 -7.17
N ALA A 98 5.73 -0.61 -5.86
CA ALA A 98 6.06 0.50 -4.96
C ALA A 98 6.87 0.08 -3.75
N VAL A 99 7.77 0.95 -3.30
CA VAL A 99 8.37 0.85 -1.97
C VAL A 99 7.31 1.29 -0.95
N SER A 100 7.04 0.47 0.06
CA SER A 100 6.02 0.70 1.09
C SER A 100 6.66 0.73 2.48
N VAL A 101 6.58 1.87 3.16
CA VAL A 101 7.11 2.04 4.52
C VAL A 101 6.05 2.63 5.43
N GLY A 102 5.66 1.85 6.43
CA GLY A 102 4.74 2.24 7.48
C GLY A 102 5.41 2.26 8.86
N LEU A 103 4.86 3.05 9.78
CA LEU A 103 5.24 3.04 11.19
C LEU A 103 4.00 2.77 12.03
N LEU A 104 4.08 1.74 12.87
CA LEU A 104 3.12 1.52 13.94
C LEU A 104 3.58 2.25 15.20
N HIS A 105 2.62 2.79 15.96
CA HIS A 105 2.79 3.18 17.36
C HIS A 105 1.65 2.57 18.17
N ASP A 106 1.97 1.76 19.18
CA ASP A 106 1.00 0.97 19.95
C ASP A 106 0.02 0.22 19.03
N LEU A 107 0.59 -0.46 18.02
CA LEU A 107 -0.14 -1.28 17.04
C LEU A 107 -1.07 -0.49 16.10
N GLN A 108 -0.98 0.84 16.09
CA GLN A 108 -1.76 1.72 15.21
C GLN A 108 -0.86 2.36 14.13
N PRO A 109 -1.29 2.41 12.85
CA PRO A 109 -0.54 3.11 11.82
C PRO A 109 -0.52 4.62 12.08
N VAL A 110 0.68 5.18 12.22
CA VAL A 110 0.87 6.62 12.52
C VAL A 110 1.73 7.37 11.51
N LEU A 111 2.40 6.66 10.60
CA LEU A 111 3.16 7.26 9.50
C LEU A 111 3.17 6.28 8.33
N GLY A 112 3.00 6.79 7.12
CA GLY A 112 3.10 6.00 5.89
C GLY A 112 3.78 6.79 4.79
N VAL A 113 4.64 6.11 4.03
CA VAL A 113 5.22 6.59 2.78
C VAL A 113 5.13 5.45 1.77
N VAL A 114 4.45 5.70 0.66
CA VAL A 114 4.38 4.77 -0.48
C VAL A 114 4.93 5.47 -1.70
N HIS A 115 5.91 4.85 -2.35
CA HIS A 115 6.62 5.43 -3.47
C HIS A 115 6.66 4.45 -4.65
N ALA A 116 5.93 4.76 -5.71
CA ALA A 116 6.00 4.06 -6.98
C ALA A 116 7.03 4.77 -7.88
N PRO A 117 8.23 4.22 -8.11
CA PRO A 117 9.27 4.93 -8.86
C PRO A 117 9.01 4.96 -10.37
N LEU A 118 8.20 4.03 -10.87
CA LEU A 118 7.80 3.97 -12.27
C LEU A 118 6.30 3.66 -12.36
N THR A 119 5.51 4.68 -12.63
CA THR A 119 4.09 4.53 -12.92
C THR A 119 3.85 4.36 -14.44
N PRO A 120 2.64 3.98 -14.88
CA PRO A 120 2.35 3.81 -16.31
C PRO A 120 2.56 5.05 -17.19
N ASP A 121 2.57 6.26 -16.62
CA ASP A 121 2.85 7.51 -17.35
C ASP A 121 4.34 7.87 -17.41
N GLY A 122 5.21 7.00 -16.86
CA GLY A 122 6.66 7.15 -16.83
C GLY A 122 7.19 8.05 -15.72
N LYS A 123 6.36 8.55 -14.80
CA LYS A 123 6.79 9.38 -13.67
C LYS A 123 6.75 8.60 -12.37
N ALA A 124 7.59 9.01 -11.42
CA ALA A 124 7.50 8.56 -10.05
C ALA A 124 6.32 9.24 -9.33
N ASP A 125 5.74 8.55 -8.35
CA ASP A 125 4.67 9.07 -7.51
C ASP A 125 4.91 8.66 -6.05
N SER A 126 4.98 9.65 -5.16
CA SER A 126 5.35 9.53 -3.76
C SER A 126 4.24 10.13 -2.91
N ILE A 127 3.58 9.32 -2.08
CA ILE A 127 2.46 9.75 -1.23
C ILE A 127 2.81 9.43 0.22
N SER A 128 2.64 10.41 1.10
CA SER A 128 3.11 10.34 2.47
C SER A 128 2.20 11.07 3.45
N TRP A 129 2.20 10.62 4.71
CA TRP A 129 1.46 11.23 5.80
C TRP A 129 2.04 10.82 7.16
N ALA A 130 1.86 11.68 8.16
CA ALA A 130 2.17 11.38 9.56
C ALA A 130 1.08 11.92 10.49
N ALA A 131 0.84 11.22 11.60
CA ALA A 131 -0.19 11.58 12.56
C ALA A 131 -0.01 13.00 13.10
N GLY A 132 -1.13 13.73 13.15
CA GLY A 132 -1.20 15.14 13.53
C GLY A 132 -1.04 16.12 12.37
N MET A 133 -0.80 15.66 11.14
CA MET A 133 -0.96 16.49 9.94
C MET A 133 -2.44 16.56 9.53
N ASP A 134 -2.85 17.71 8.98
CA ASP A 134 -4.19 17.95 8.43
C ASP A 134 -4.29 17.70 6.92
N HIS A 135 -3.19 17.31 6.28
CA HIS A 135 -3.06 17.00 4.86
C HIS A 135 -2.09 15.84 4.63
N LEU A 136 -2.23 15.15 3.50
CA LEU A 136 -1.19 14.26 2.98
C LEU A 136 -0.22 15.09 2.14
N VAL A 137 0.97 14.54 1.87
CA VAL A 137 1.94 15.12 0.94
C VAL A 137 2.10 14.17 -0.24
N ARG A 138 1.88 14.69 -1.46
CA ARG A 138 2.14 13.98 -2.71
C ARG A 138 3.17 14.72 -3.53
N ASN A 139 4.29 14.06 -3.83
CA ASN A 139 5.39 14.63 -4.62
C ASN A 139 5.86 16.01 -4.10
N GLY A 140 5.95 16.15 -2.77
CA GLY A 140 6.33 17.39 -2.09
C GLY A 140 5.24 18.46 -1.96
N ALA A 141 4.06 18.26 -2.55
CA ALA A 141 2.94 19.19 -2.46
C ALA A 141 1.87 18.70 -1.47
N PRO A 142 1.26 19.59 -0.66
CA PRO A 142 0.16 19.21 0.21
C PRO A 142 -1.11 18.89 -0.59
N ILE A 143 -1.83 17.83 -0.19
CA ILE A 143 -3.13 17.46 -0.73
C ILE A 143 -4.14 17.24 0.40
N TYR A 144 -5.36 17.73 0.20
CA TYR A 144 -6.45 17.69 1.18
C TYR A 144 -7.56 16.80 0.65
N VAL A 145 -7.73 15.63 1.26
CA VAL A 145 -8.72 14.63 0.85
C VAL A 145 -9.55 14.25 2.08
N ASP A 146 -10.86 14.11 1.88
CA ASP A 146 -11.79 13.68 2.90
C ASP A 146 -12.64 12.53 2.34
N LEU A 147 -12.16 11.30 2.53
CA LEU A 147 -12.81 10.08 2.05
C LEU A 147 -14.10 9.77 2.80
N SER A 148 -14.28 10.30 4.02
CA SER A 148 -15.50 10.08 4.82
C SER A 148 -16.78 10.59 4.17
N LYS A 149 -16.65 11.48 3.17
CA LYS A 149 -17.75 12.10 2.43
C LYS A 149 -17.97 11.51 1.04
N GLN A 150 -17.10 10.61 0.60
CA GLN A 150 -17.18 10.03 -0.74
C GLN A 150 -18.23 8.92 -0.77
N VAL A 151 -18.90 8.80 -1.92
CA VAL A 151 -19.92 7.79 -2.19
C VAL A 151 -19.55 7.05 -3.47
N LEU A 152 -20.04 5.83 -3.63
CA LEU A 152 -19.79 5.06 -4.83
C LEU A 152 -20.63 5.66 -5.98
N SER A 153 -19.97 6.25 -6.98
CA SER A 153 -20.61 6.85 -8.15
C SER A 153 -19.90 6.48 -9.44
N LYS A 154 -20.50 6.82 -10.58
CA LYS A 154 -19.97 6.54 -11.93
C LYS A 154 -18.71 7.35 -12.28
N GLU A 155 -18.46 8.44 -11.54
CA GLU A 155 -17.28 9.28 -11.67
C GLU A 155 -16.08 8.71 -10.89
N CYS A 156 -16.32 7.76 -9.99
CA CYS A 156 -15.29 7.15 -9.16
C CYS A 156 -14.61 5.96 -9.86
N MET A 157 -13.43 5.61 -9.35
CA MET A 157 -12.69 4.42 -9.72
C MET A 157 -12.41 3.55 -8.48
N VAL A 158 -12.59 2.24 -8.64
CA VAL A 158 -12.16 1.23 -7.68
C VAL A 158 -10.84 0.61 -8.17
N MET A 159 -9.79 0.66 -7.36
CA MET A 159 -8.48 0.13 -7.74
C MET A 159 -8.37 -1.34 -7.36
N VAL A 160 -8.01 -2.17 -8.33
CA VAL A 160 -8.01 -3.63 -8.22
C VAL A 160 -6.66 -4.19 -8.64
N SER A 161 -6.38 -5.46 -8.30
CA SER A 161 -5.14 -6.14 -8.70
C SER A 161 -4.97 -6.15 -10.22
N ALA A 162 -3.74 -6.08 -10.73
CA ALA A 162 -3.47 -6.09 -12.17
C ALA A 162 -4.13 -7.26 -12.92
N ALA A 163 -4.18 -8.45 -12.30
CA ALA A 163 -4.82 -9.65 -12.84
C ALA A 163 -6.32 -9.47 -13.16
N ALA A 164 -7.00 -8.50 -12.54
CA ALA A 164 -8.40 -8.18 -12.80
C ALA A 164 -8.65 -7.69 -14.23
N GLY A 165 -7.63 -7.18 -14.93
CA GLY A 165 -7.72 -6.79 -16.33
C GLY A 165 -8.22 -7.91 -17.24
N ASN A 166 -7.93 -9.17 -16.90
CA ASN A 166 -8.35 -10.35 -17.66
C ASN A 166 -9.82 -10.73 -17.44
N LYS A 167 -10.47 -10.19 -16.40
CA LYS A 167 -11.88 -10.47 -16.04
C LYS A 167 -12.70 -9.18 -16.03
N SER A 168 -12.61 -8.42 -17.13
CA SER A 168 -13.14 -7.05 -17.21
C SER A 168 -14.66 -6.94 -17.02
N GLN A 169 -15.44 -7.94 -17.43
CA GLN A 169 -16.90 -7.91 -17.25
C GLN A 169 -17.29 -8.06 -15.77
N THR A 170 -16.81 -9.12 -15.11
CA THR A 170 -17.09 -9.36 -13.69
C THR A 170 -16.63 -8.20 -12.81
N ASN A 171 -15.46 -7.62 -13.08
CA ASN A 171 -14.98 -6.46 -12.34
C ASN A 171 -15.81 -5.20 -12.61
N ARG A 172 -16.30 -4.97 -13.84
CA ARG A 172 -17.26 -3.87 -14.12
C ARG A 172 -18.53 -4.03 -13.30
N GLU A 173 -19.09 -5.25 -13.26
CA GLU A 173 -20.30 -5.53 -12.50
C GLU A 173 -20.09 -5.35 -10.99
N LEU A 174 -18.99 -5.88 -10.46
CA LEU A 174 -18.67 -5.81 -9.02
C LEU A 174 -18.14 -4.45 -8.56
N CYS A 175 -17.69 -3.57 -9.44
CA CYS A 175 -17.31 -2.19 -9.10
C CYS A 175 -18.42 -1.17 -9.39
N ALA A 176 -19.46 -1.53 -10.14
CA ALA A 176 -20.54 -0.62 -10.53
C ALA A 176 -21.19 0.06 -9.31
N PRO A 177 -21.62 1.34 -9.39
CA PRO A 177 -21.59 2.18 -10.59
C PRO A 177 -20.20 2.71 -10.98
N ALA A 178 -19.18 2.56 -10.13
CA ALA A 178 -17.83 3.04 -10.42
C ALA A 178 -17.14 2.23 -11.54
N GLY A 179 -16.14 2.85 -12.16
CA GLY A 179 -15.16 2.13 -12.98
C GLY A 179 -14.19 1.34 -12.12
N PHE A 180 -13.33 0.53 -12.77
CA PHE A 180 -12.23 -0.14 -12.10
C PHE A 180 -10.88 0.20 -12.76
N TYR A 181 -9.82 0.27 -11.95
CA TYR A 181 -8.46 0.54 -12.40
C TYR A 181 -7.52 -0.58 -11.96
N PRO A 182 -7.05 -1.45 -12.87
CA PRO A 182 -6.14 -2.52 -12.54
C PRO A 182 -4.71 -1.98 -12.36
N MET A 183 -4.06 -2.33 -11.25
CA MET A 183 -2.66 -1.97 -10.98
C MET A 183 -1.98 -2.99 -10.04
N PRO A 184 -0.63 -3.08 -10.04
CA PRO A 184 0.11 -4.11 -9.31
C PRO A 184 0.00 -4.01 -7.78
N SER A 185 0.66 -3.00 -7.19
CA SER A 185 0.88 -2.84 -5.75
C SER A 185 -0.43 -2.57 -5.00
N ILE A 186 -0.68 -3.30 -3.90
CA ILE A 186 -1.79 -2.97 -2.97
C ILE A 186 -1.47 -1.73 -2.14
N ALA A 187 -0.23 -1.57 -1.65
CA ALA A 187 0.21 -0.37 -0.95
C ALA A 187 -0.05 0.89 -1.80
N TYR A 188 0.29 0.85 -3.09
CA TYR A 188 0.07 1.96 -4.02
C TYR A 188 -1.40 2.15 -4.38
N ARG A 189 -2.21 1.09 -4.46
CA ARG A 189 -3.68 1.21 -4.57
C ARG A 189 -4.26 2.02 -3.41
N LEU A 190 -3.90 1.64 -2.19
CA LEU A 190 -4.38 2.33 -0.98
C LEU A 190 -3.87 3.77 -0.92
N ALA A 191 -2.61 4.01 -1.29
CA ALA A 191 -2.02 5.34 -1.33
C ALA A 191 -2.71 6.27 -2.34
N LYS A 192 -2.98 5.79 -3.56
CA LYS A 192 -3.68 6.56 -4.60
C LYS A 192 -5.12 6.88 -4.19
N VAL A 193 -5.81 5.95 -3.53
CA VAL A 193 -7.15 6.20 -2.98
C VAL A 193 -7.09 7.25 -1.87
N ALA A 194 -6.13 7.17 -0.96
CA ALA A 194 -5.89 8.21 0.05
C ALA A 194 -5.59 9.58 -0.58
N ALA A 195 -4.91 9.60 -1.73
CA ALA A 195 -4.64 10.81 -2.51
C ALA A 195 -5.82 11.30 -3.38
N GLY A 196 -6.97 10.61 -3.37
CA GLY A 196 -8.18 11.01 -4.08
C GLY A 196 -8.27 10.56 -5.55
N ASP A 197 -7.35 9.69 -6.01
CA ASP A 197 -7.38 9.15 -7.38
C ASP A 197 -8.46 8.05 -7.57
N GLY A 198 -9.09 7.61 -6.48
CA GLY A 198 -10.11 6.57 -6.46
C GLY A 198 -10.91 6.61 -5.16
N VAL A 199 -11.92 5.75 -5.06
CA VAL A 199 -12.82 5.70 -3.88
C VAL A 199 -12.58 4.49 -2.98
N CYS A 200 -12.04 3.42 -3.55
CA CYS A 200 -11.67 2.20 -2.83
C CYS A 200 -10.55 1.48 -3.58
N GLY A 201 -9.58 0.95 -2.84
CA GLY A 201 -8.57 0.02 -3.33
C GLY A 201 -8.79 -1.30 -2.60
N LEU A 202 -8.75 -2.42 -3.31
CA LEU A 202 -9.03 -3.73 -2.71
C LEU A 202 -8.01 -4.76 -3.12
N SER A 203 -7.75 -5.74 -2.25
CA SER A 203 -7.10 -7.00 -2.59
C SER A 203 -8.08 -8.14 -2.39
N LEU A 204 -8.16 -9.05 -3.36
CA LEU A 204 -8.93 -10.30 -3.26
C LEU A 204 -8.05 -11.50 -2.88
N TYR A 205 -6.75 -11.26 -2.71
CA TYR A 205 -5.77 -12.22 -2.23
C TYR A 205 -5.32 -11.83 -0.82
N PRO A 206 -4.87 -12.80 0.00
CA PRO A 206 -4.35 -12.53 1.32
C PRO A 206 -3.27 -11.46 1.32
N VAL A 207 -3.26 -10.64 2.38
CA VAL A 207 -2.25 -9.61 2.60
C VAL A 207 -1.66 -9.74 4.00
N SER A 208 -0.40 -9.35 4.12
CA SER A 208 0.39 -9.25 5.34
C SER A 208 0.46 -7.78 5.80
N ALA A 209 1.08 -7.53 6.96
CA ALA A 209 1.23 -6.18 7.48
C ALA A 209 2.07 -5.27 6.55
N HIS A 210 3.14 -5.78 5.94
CA HIS A 210 4.02 -5.01 5.05
C HIS A 210 3.31 -4.50 3.79
N ASP A 211 2.32 -5.24 3.29
CA ASP A 211 1.48 -4.85 2.15
C ASP A 211 0.60 -3.63 2.43
N VAL A 212 0.14 -3.45 3.68
CA VAL A 212 -0.98 -2.54 3.96
C VAL A 212 -0.71 -1.45 5.00
N VAL A 213 0.25 -1.59 5.92
CA VAL A 213 0.40 -0.63 7.03
C VAL A 213 0.68 0.79 6.52
N ALA A 214 1.55 0.94 5.52
CA ALA A 214 1.83 2.26 4.94
C ALA A 214 0.57 2.86 4.30
N GLY A 215 -0.12 2.09 3.44
CA GLY A 215 -1.37 2.49 2.80
C GLY A 215 -2.49 2.80 3.81
N HIS A 216 -2.58 2.03 4.90
CA HIS A 216 -3.54 2.25 5.97
C HIS A 216 -3.28 3.57 6.70
N ALA A 217 -2.01 3.90 7.01
CA ALA A 217 -1.67 5.20 7.58
C ALA A 217 -2.09 6.36 6.65
N LEU A 218 -1.88 6.23 5.34
CA LEU A 218 -2.32 7.25 4.37
C LEU A 218 -3.86 7.38 4.36
N LEU A 219 -4.57 6.26 4.37
CA LEU A 219 -6.04 6.26 4.44
C LEU A 219 -6.55 6.94 5.71
N ILE A 220 -5.95 6.68 6.88
CA ILE A 220 -6.28 7.38 8.12
C ILE A 220 -6.11 8.90 7.95
N GLY A 221 -5.00 9.33 7.35
CA GLY A 221 -4.76 10.74 7.02
C GLY A 221 -5.83 11.37 6.12
N ALA A 222 -6.41 10.57 5.23
CA ALA A 222 -7.51 10.97 4.33
C ALA A 222 -8.91 10.72 4.91
N LYS A 223 -9.02 10.34 6.21
CA LYS A 223 -10.27 9.95 6.89
C LYS A 223 -10.98 8.76 6.25
N GLY A 224 -10.23 7.90 5.59
CA GLY A 224 -10.66 6.60 5.09
C GLY A 224 -10.52 5.52 6.15
N VAL A 225 -10.83 4.29 5.75
CA VAL A 225 -10.71 3.08 6.54
C VAL A 225 -10.01 2.00 5.74
N LEU A 226 -9.53 0.96 6.43
CA LEU A 226 -9.14 -0.30 5.83
C LEU A 226 -9.85 -1.43 6.60
N VAL A 227 -10.67 -2.21 5.88
CA VAL A 227 -11.48 -3.29 6.43
C VAL A 227 -11.20 -4.61 5.73
N ASP A 228 -11.49 -5.71 6.43
CA ASP A 228 -11.36 -7.08 5.90
C ASP A 228 -12.59 -7.53 5.08
N GLU A 229 -12.63 -8.82 4.71
CA GLU A 229 -13.76 -9.42 3.99
C GLU A 229 -15.11 -9.40 4.72
N TYR A 230 -15.13 -9.17 6.03
CA TYR A 230 -16.32 -9.07 6.87
C TYR A 230 -16.73 -7.62 7.14
N GLY A 231 -15.92 -6.65 6.69
CA GLY A 231 -16.11 -5.23 6.96
C GLY A 231 -15.55 -4.81 8.32
N ASP A 232 -14.79 -5.67 9.00
CA ASP A 232 -14.17 -5.37 10.28
C ASP A 232 -12.86 -4.58 10.07
N PRO A 233 -12.55 -3.58 10.91
CA PRO A 233 -11.30 -2.83 10.80
C PRO A 233 -10.07 -3.73 10.96
N ILE A 234 -9.09 -3.55 10.07
CA ILE A 234 -7.81 -4.26 10.13
C ILE A 234 -7.02 -3.90 11.40
N GLN A 235 -6.41 -4.90 12.04
CA GLN A 235 -5.62 -4.75 13.26
C GLN A 235 -4.24 -5.43 13.12
N TYR A 236 -3.27 -5.00 13.94
CA TYR A 236 -1.87 -5.45 13.89
C TYR A 236 -1.38 -5.92 15.26
N ARG A 237 -2.08 -6.84 15.94
CA ARG A 237 -1.86 -7.07 17.39
C ARG A 237 -0.79 -8.09 17.71
N THR A 238 -0.64 -9.11 16.87
CA THR A 238 0.29 -10.21 17.12
C THR A 238 1.10 -10.50 15.86
N GLU A 239 2.25 -11.15 16.04
CA GLU A 239 3.06 -11.64 14.93
C GLU A 239 2.25 -12.49 13.94
N VAL A 240 1.38 -13.38 14.45
CA VAL A 240 0.53 -14.24 13.61
C VAL A 240 -0.47 -13.41 12.79
N GLU A 241 -1.07 -12.38 13.39
CA GLU A 241 -1.97 -11.45 12.68
C GLU A 241 -1.21 -10.58 11.67
N MET A 242 0.04 -10.22 11.94
CA MET A 242 0.85 -9.43 11.01
C MET A 242 1.38 -10.25 9.83
N LEU A 243 1.61 -11.56 9.99
CA LEU A 243 1.95 -12.48 8.90
C LEU A 243 0.80 -12.65 7.90
N LYS A 244 -0.44 -12.53 8.37
CA LYS A 244 -1.63 -12.58 7.53
C LYS A 244 -2.74 -11.78 8.17
N VAL A 245 -2.90 -10.56 7.69
CA VAL A 245 -3.83 -9.59 8.24
C VAL A 245 -5.28 -9.93 7.88
N CYS A 246 -5.52 -10.35 6.64
CA CYS A 246 -6.85 -10.75 6.16
C CYS A 246 -6.75 -11.59 4.87
N GLN A 247 -7.87 -12.15 4.42
CA GLN A 247 -7.94 -12.84 3.12
C GLN A 247 -8.21 -11.85 1.99
N ARG A 248 -8.99 -10.81 2.28
CA ARG A 248 -9.33 -9.74 1.34
C ARG A 248 -9.38 -8.44 2.13
N CYS A 249 -8.97 -7.36 1.51
CA CYS A 249 -9.06 -6.04 2.12
C CYS A 249 -9.74 -5.04 1.20
N PHE A 250 -10.39 -4.05 1.80
CA PHE A 250 -11.05 -2.93 1.15
C PHE A 250 -10.65 -1.65 1.89
N GLY A 251 -9.96 -0.75 1.20
CA GLY A 251 -9.45 0.49 1.80
C GLY A 251 -9.85 1.73 1.01
N GLY A 252 -10.39 2.73 1.69
CA GLY A 252 -10.95 3.91 1.05
C GLY A 252 -12.07 4.57 1.84
N ALA A 253 -13.09 5.04 1.13
CA ALA A 253 -14.26 5.68 1.74
C ALA A 253 -15.07 4.68 2.58
N PRO A 254 -15.44 4.99 3.84
CA PRO A 254 -16.03 4.00 4.77
C PRO A 254 -17.28 3.30 4.23
N ASN A 255 -18.26 4.07 3.76
CA ASN A 255 -19.51 3.52 3.23
C ASN A 255 -19.27 2.67 1.98
N VAL A 256 -18.30 3.07 1.15
CA VAL A 256 -17.97 2.36 -0.09
C VAL A 256 -17.24 1.06 0.19
N CYS A 257 -16.32 1.05 1.17
CA CYS A 257 -15.62 -0.16 1.58
C CYS A 257 -16.61 -1.19 2.14
N SER A 258 -17.53 -0.76 3.01
CA SER A 258 -18.59 -1.64 3.55
C SER A 258 -19.49 -2.18 2.45
N GLU A 259 -19.93 -1.33 1.51
CA GLU A 259 -20.74 -1.76 0.38
C GLU A 259 -20.00 -2.76 -0.50
N LEU A 260 -18.76 -2.46 -0.90
CA LEU A 260 -17.96 -3.34 -1.76
C LEU A 260 -17.61 -4.65 -1.06
N ALA A 261 -17.28 -4.66 0.23
CA ALA A 261 -16.99 -5.89 0.98
C ALA A 261 -18.18 -6.86 1.00
N SER A 262 -19.42 -6.34 0.98
CA SER A 262 -20.64 -7.16 0.94
C SER A 262 -20.93 -7.83 -0.41
N ARG A 263 -20.17 -7.49 -1.47
CA ARG A 263 -20.40 -8.02 -2.82
C ARG A 263 -19.80 -9.40 -3.00
N ASP A 264 -20.38 -10.15 -3.93
CA ASP A 264 -19.95 -11.51 -4.23
C ASP A 264 -18.67 -11.53 -5.09
N TRP A 265 -17.53 -11.26 -4.45
CA TRP A 265 -16.22 -11.32 -5.09
C TRP A 265 -15.76 -12.73 -5.46
N ALA A 266 -16.45 -13.78 -5.01
CA ALA A 266 -16.14 -15.15 -5.42
C ALA A 266 -16.32 -15.34 -6.93
N LYS A 267 -17.24 -14.58 -7.55
CA LYS A 267 -17.45 -14.54 -9.01
C LYS A 267 -16.19 -14.21 -9.80
N VAL A 268 -15.25 -13.45 -9.22
CA VAL A 268 -13.97 -13.15 -9.88
C VAL A 268 -13.10 -14.39 -10.02
N PHE A 269 -13.32 -15.44 -9.22
CA PHE A 269 -12.54 -16.68 -9.27
C PHE A 269 -13.24 -17.80 -10.05
N GLU A 270 -14.53 -17.66 -10.29
CA GLU A 270 -15.27 -18.57 -11.16
C GLU A 270 -14.65 -18.56 -12.57
N THR A 271 -14.46 -19.75 -13.13
CA THR A 271 -14.15 -19.92 -14.54
C THR A 271 -15.45 -19.73 -15.29
N SER A 272 -15.47 -18.85 -16.29
CA SER A 272 -16.60 -18.78 -17.22
C SER A 272 -16.84 -20.18 -17.76
N ALA A 273 -17.96 -20.82 -17.41
CA ALA A 273 -18.42 -21.97 -18.15
C ALA A 273 -18.65 -21.48 -19.58
N ASN A 274 -17.80 -21.95 -20.51
CA ASN A 274 -17.97 -21.74 -21.95
C ASN A 274 -19.33 -22.25 -22.41
#